data_AF-A0A2U3AIG7-F1
#
_entry.id   AF-A0A2U3AIG7-F1
#
_cell.length_a   1.000
_cell.length_b   1.000
_cell.length_c   1.000
_cell.angle_alpha   90.00
_cell.angle_beta   90.00
_cell.angle_gamma   90.00
#
_symmetry.space_group_name_H-M   'P 1'
#
loop_
_entity.id
_entity.type
_entity.pdbx_description
1 polymer ?
#
loop_
_entity_poly.entity_id
_entity_poly.type
_entity_poly.pdbx_seq_one_letter_code
_entity_poly.pdbx_strand_id
1 'polypeptide(L)'
;MNLDSITGFLPMIVIIALMYFMLIRPASKQRKKTASMQSALSRGNKIVTIGGLHATIDAIDDKTAVVVLEDGTKMRFERQAIGRVLEDSEKEM
;
A
#
# COMPACT_ATOMS: atom_id res chain seq x y z
N MET A 1 -2.79 21.32 39.79
CA MET A 1 -3.85 20.60 39.06
C MET A 1 -4.51 19.66 40.05
N ASN A 2 -5.74 19.91 40.46
CA ASN A 2 -6.43 19.06 41.44
C ASN A 2 -6.88 17.77 40.75
N LEU A 3 -6.91 16.65 41.49
CA LEU A 3 -7.26 15.34 40.96
C LEU A 3 -8.65 15.33 40.30
N ASP A 4 -9.57 16.13 40.83
CA ASP A 4 -10.94 16.32 40.32
C ASP A 4 -10.99 16.95 38.92
N SER A 5 -10.01 17.79 38.59
CA SER A 5 -9.90 18.35 37.25
C SER A 5 -9.42 17.30 36.25
N ILE A 6 -8.53 16.39 36.67
CA ILE A 6 -7.99 15.31 35.81
C ILE A 6 -9.09 14.28 35.53
N THR A 7 -9.91 13.93 36.53
CA THR A 7 -11.05 13.00 36.35
C THR A 7 -12.14 13.58 35.45
N GLY A 8 -12.37 14.90 35.46
CA GLY A 8 -13.31 15.56 34.53
C GLY A 8 -12.88 15.50 33.06
N PHE A 9 -11.58 15.53 32.78
CA PHE A 9 -11.04 15.38 31.41
C PHE A 9 -10.83 13.93 30.98
N LEU A 10 -10.99 12.96 31.89
CA LEU A 10 -10.78 11.54 31.60
C LEU A 10 -11.59 11.03 30.40
N PRO A 11 -12.88 11.37 30.20
CA PRO A 11 -13.63 10.91 29.03
C PRO A 11 -13.06 11.45 27.71
N MET A 12 -12.63 12.72 27.70
CA MET A 12 -12.05 13.39 26.54
C MET A 12 -10.69 12.79 26.17
N ILE A 13 -9.84 12.54 27.16
CA ILE A 13 -8.52 11.92 26.98
C ILE A 13 -8.68 10.49 26.44
N VAL A 14 -9.66 9.73 26.94
CA VAL A 14 -9.94 8.37 26.45
C VAL A 14 -10.37 8.37 24.99
N ILE A 15 -11.27 9.27 24.58
CA ILE A 15 -11.71 9.37 23.17
C ILE A 15 -10.54 9.74 22.26
N ILE A 16 -9.73 10.73 22.64
CA ILE A 16 -8.55 11.14 21.85
C ILE A 16 -7.54 9.99 21.75
N ALA A 17 -7.28 9.29 22.84
CA ALA A 17 -6.38 8.13 22.85
C ALA A 17 -6.89 7.00 21.95
N LEU A 18 -8.20 6.71 21.99
CA LEU A 18 -8.84 5.71 21.14
C LEU A 18 -8.77 6.10 19.67
N MET A 19 -9.10 7.34 19.31
CA MET A 19 -9.02 7.83 17.92
C MET A 19 -7.58 7.80 17.39
N TYR A 20 -6.61 8.25 18.20
CA TYR A 20 -5.18 8.21 17.86
C TYR A 20 -4.74 6.78 17.56
N PHE A 21 -5.06 5.84 18.46
CA PHE A 21 -4.69 4.44 18.30
C PHE A 21 -5.39 3.79 17.10
N MET A 22 -6.67 4.11 16.88
CA MET A 22 -7.47 3.53 15.82
C MET A 22 -7.05 4.01 14.43
N LEU A 23 -6.53 5.24 14.25
CA LEU A 23 -6.10 5.74 12.93
C LEU A 23 -4.63 5.42 12.61
N ILE A 24 -3.73 5.54 13.58
CA ILE A 24 -2.29 5.38 13.34
C ILE A 24 -1.90 3.92 13.14
N ARG A 25 -2.52 3.01 13.91
CA ARG A 25 -2.26 1.58 13.81
C ARG A 25 -2.61 0.97 12.44
N PRO A 26 -3.81 1.20 11.85
CA PRO A 26 -4.11 0.68 10.52
C PRO A 26 -3.31 1.39 9.43
N ALA A 27 -3.07 2.71 9.54
CA ALA A 27 -2.27 3.43 8.54
C ALA A 27 -0.84 2.90 8.44
N SER A 28 -0.19 2.59 9.58
CA SER A 28 1.15 2.00 9.59
C SER A 28 1.18 0.61 8.97
N LYS A 29 0.17 -0.24 9.27
CA LYS A 29 0.06 -1.58 8.68
C LYS A 29 -0.09 -1.53 7.15
N GLN A 30 -0.95 -0.64 6.64
CA GLN A 30 -1.17 -0.52 5.20
C GLN A 30 0.09 -0.04 4.48
N ARG A 31 0.79 0.97 5.02
CA ARG A 31 2.05 1.46 4.43
C ARG A 31 3.12 0.37 4.37
N LYS A 32 3.27 -0.41 5.44
CA LYS A 32 4.22 -1.53 5.49
C LYS A 32 3.87 -2.61 4.46
N LYS A 33 2.58 -2.97 4.33
CA LYS A 33 2.12 -3.96 3.35
C LYS A 33 2.39 -3.51 1.90
N THR A 34 2.11 -2.24 1.58
CA THR A 34 2.38 -1.69 0.26
C THR A 34 3.88 -1.67 -0.04
N ALA A 35 4.71 -1.23 0.92
CA ALA A 35 6.17 -1.22 0.76
C ALA A 35 6.75 -2.64 0.60
N SER A 36 6.25 -3.63 1.35
CA SER A 36 6.71 -5.01 1.23
C SER A 36 6.32 -5.61 -0.12
N MET A 37 5.10 -5.35 -0.60
CA MET A 37 4.65 -5.79 -1.93
C MET A 37 5.51 -5.17 -3.02
N GLN A 38 5.75 -3.85 -2.97
CA GLN A 38 6.58 -3.15 -3.95
C GLN A 38 8.04 -3.63 -3.94
N SER A 39 8.54 -4.07 -2.79
CA SER A 39 9.89 -4.65 -2.65
C SER A 39 9.97 -6.06 -3.23
N ALA A 40 8.88 -6.82 -3.19
CA ALA A 40 8.79 -8.20 -3.70
C ALA A 40 8.51 -8.30 -5.20
N LEU A 41 8.27 -7.16 -5.88
CA LEU A 41 8.03 -7.13 -7.32
C LEU A 41 9.18 -7.75 -8.11
N SER A 42 8.83 -8.56 -9.10
CA SER A 42 9.77 -9.28 -9.96
C SER A 42 9.34 -9.20 -11.43
N ARG A 43 10.31 -9.40 -12.34
CA ARG A 43 10.03 -9.52 -13.78
C ARG A 43 8.99 -10.61 -14.04
N GLY A 44 8.06 -10.35 -14.95
CA GLY A 44 6.97 -11.26 -15.30
C GLY A 44 5.73 -11.14 -14.41
N ASN A 45 5.77 -10.38 -13.31
CA ASN A 45 4.55 -10.11 -12.55
C ASN A 45 3.54 -9.33 -13.39
N LYS A 46 2.31 -9.85 -13.45
CA LYS A 46 1.13 -9.09 -13.88
C LYS A 46 0.73 -8.17 -12.75
N ILE A 47 0.47 -6.90 -13.06
CA ILE A 47 0.19 -5.88 -12.06
C ILE A 47 -1.00 -5.01 -12.45
N VAL A 48 -1.53 -4.31 -11.46
CA VAL A 48 -2.40 -3.16 -11.67
C VAL A 48 -1.80 -1.95 -10.96
N THR A 49 -1.63 -0.84 -11.68
CA THR A 49 -1.17 0.42 -11.10
C THR A 49 -2.26 1.06 -10.24
N ILE A 50 -1.92 2.09 -9.46
CA ILE A 50 -2.90 2.84 -8.64
C ILE A 50 -4.00 3.45 -9.53
N GLY A 51 -3.66 3.85 -10.76
CA GLY A 51 -4.61 4.40 -11.73
C GLY A 51 -5.46 3.33 -12.46
N GLY A 52 -5.27 2.04 -12.15
CA GLY A 52 -6.03 0.96 -12.78
C GLY A 52 -5.45 0.44 -14.10
N LEU A 53 -4.22 0.82 -14.47
CA LEU A 53 -3.57 0.27 -15.67
C LEU A 53 -3.11 -1.17 -15.41
N HIS A 54 -3.51 -2.09 -16.28
CA HIS A 54 -3.04 -3.46 -16.31
C HIS A 54 -1.78 -3.57 -17.19
N ALA A 55 -0.73 -4.20 -16.67
CA ALA A 55 0.52 -4.39 -17.40
C ALA A 55 1.33 -5.56 -16.82
N THR A 56 2.39 -5.94 -17.53
CA THR A 56 3.37 -6.94 -17.05
C THR A 56 4.73 -6.30 -16.83
N ILE A 57 5.43 -6.66 -15.77
CA ILE A 57 6.78 -6.13 -15.50
C ILE A 57 7.80 -6.74 -16.47
N ASP A 58 8.47 -5.91 -17.26
CA ASP A 58 9.57 -6.32 -18.14
C ASP A 58 10.96 -6.12 -17.52
N ALA A 59 11.14 -5.06 -16.72
CA ALA A 59 12.39 -4.84 -15.98
C ALA A 59 12.13 -4.10 -14.66
N ILE A 60 13.00 -4.29 -13.67
CA ILE A 60 12.93 -3.65 -12.35
C ILE A 60 14.28 -3.09 -11.96
N ASP A 61 14.26 -1.87 -11.43
CA ASP A 61 15.35 -1.19 -10.76
C ASP A 61 14.95 -0.86 -9.31
N ASP A 62 15.81 -0.19 -8.55
CA ASP A 62 15.53 0.14 -7.14
C ASP A 62 14.31 1.04 -6.93
N LYS A 63 14.11 2.02 -7.82
CA LYS A 63 13.02 3.01 -7.71
C LYS A 63 11.95 2.86 -8.77
N THR A 64 12.30 2.31 -9.92
CA THR A 64 11.43 2.26 -11.10
C THR A 64 11.23 0.83 -11.59
N ALA A 65 10.16 0.63 -12.34
CA ALA A 65 9.89 -0.59 -13.09
C ALA A 65 9.53 -0.21 -14.53
N VAL A 66 10.04 -0.97 -15.50
CA VAL A 66 9.57 -0.93 -16.87
C VAL A 66 8.48 -1.98 -17.01
N VAL A 67 7.30 -1.54 -17.45
CA VAL A 67 6.15 -2.39 -17.70
C VAL A 67 5.86 -2.45 -19.19
N VAL A 68 5.30 -3.56 -19.64
CA VAL A 68 4.86 -3.79 -21.01
C VAL A 68 3.34 -3.95 -21.02
N LEU A 69 2.68 -3.22 -21.90
CA LEU A 69 1.26 -3.34 -22.18
C LEU A 69 1.01 -4.45 -23.21
N GLU A 70 -0.25 -4.83 -23.42
CA GLU A 70 -0.62 -5.91 -24.35
C GLU A 70 -0.24 -5.62 -25.81
N ASP A 71 -0.21 -4.34 -26.19
CA ASP A 71 0.21 -3.87 -27.51
C ASP A 71 1.75 -3.85 -27.69
N GLY A 72 2.51 -4.26 -26.68
CA GLY A 72 3.97 -4.25 -26.66
C GLY A 72 4.59 -2.91 -26.27
N THR A 73 3.78 -1.87 -26.00
CA THR A 73 4.26 -0.57 -25.55
C THR A 73 4.96 -0.71 -24.20
N LYS A 74 6.18 -0.16 -24.08
CA LYS A 74 6.93 -0.13 -22.83
C LYS A 74 6.84 1.23 -22.17
N MET A 75 6.55 1.23 -20.87
CA MET A 75 6.45 2.45 -20.07
C MET A 75 7.24 2.29 -18.78
N ARG A 76 7.83 3.38 -18.29
CA ARG A 76 8.52 3.41 -17.01
C ARG A 76 7.61 4.02 -15.95
N PHE A 77 7.44 3.30 -14.85
CA PHE A 77 6.70 3.75 -13.68
C PHE A 77 7.61 3.74 -12.45
N GLU A 78 7.34 4.66 -11.53
CA GLU A 78 7.84 4.55 -10.16
C GLU A 78 7.26 3.28 -9.51
N ARG A 79 8.06 2.54 -8.73
CA ARG A 79 7.59 1.33 -8.03
C ARG A 79 6.43 1.64 -7.09
N GLN A 80 6.44 2.84 -6.50
CA GLN A 80 5.35 3.32 -5.65
C GLN A 80 4.01 3.47 -6.38
N ALA A 81 4.00 3.58 -7.71
CA ALA A 81 2.79 3.68 -8.52
C ALA A 81 2.13 2.31 -8.79
N ILE A 82 2.79 1.21 -8.42
CA ILE A 82 2.25 -0.15 -8.54
C ILE A 82 1.35 -0.42 -7.33
N GLY A 83 0.08 -0.70 -7.60
CA GLY A 83 -0.97 -0.81 -6.57
C GLY A 83 -1.15 -2.24 -6.06
N ARG A 84 -1.10 -3.23 -6.94
CA ARG A 84 -1.20 -4.66 -6.59
C ARG A 84 -0.59 -5.56 -7.66
N VAL A 85 -0.12 -6.72 -7.23
CA VAL A 85 0.27 -7.83 -8.11
C VAL A 85 -0.95 -8.71 -8.31
N LEU A 86 -1.20 -9.12 -9.55
CA LEU A 86 -2.16 -10.16 -9.88
C LEU A 86 -1.42 -11.48 -9.68
N GLU A 87 -1.70 -12.16 -8.57
CA GLU A 87 -1.35 -13.58 -8.44
C GLU A 87 -2.22 -14.34 -9.45
N ASP A 88 -1.66 -15.34 -10.14
CA ASP A 88 -2.41 -16.22 -11.06
C ASP A 88 -3.38 -17.10 -10.25
N SER A 89 -4.37 -16.50 -9.59
CA SER A 89 -5.51 -17.19 -8.96
C SER A 89 -6.56 -17.63 -10.00
N GLU A 90 -6.26 -17.52 -11.29
CA GLU A 90 -7.08 -18.00 -12.42
C GLU A 90 -6.63 -19.40 -12.90
N LYS A 91 -6.53 -20.38 -11.98
CA LYS A 91 -6.47 -21.79 -12.37
C LYS A 91 -7.64 -22.65 -11.90
N GLU A 92 -8.63 -22.14 -11.17
CA GLU A 92 -9.80 -22.93 -10.78
C GLU A 92 -11.09 -22.08 -10.71
N MET A 93 -11.69 -21.81 -11.87
CA MET A 93 -13.14 -21.72 -12.10
C MET A 93 -13.41 -22.19 -13.53
#